data_AF-A0A929SI00-F1
#
_entry.id   AF-A0A929SI00-F1
#
_cell.length_a   1.000
_cell.length_b   1.000
_cell.length_c   1.000
_cell.angle_alpha   90.00
_cell.angle_beta   90.00
_cell.angle_gamma   90.00
#
_symmetry.space_group_name_H-M   'P 1'
#
loop_
_entity.id
_entity.type
_entity.pdbx_description
1 polymer ?
#
loop_
_entity_poly.entity_id
_entity_poly.type
_entity_poly.pdbx_seq_one_letter_code
_entity_poly.pdbx_strand_id
1 'polypeptide(L)'
;MEYKLNKPLLKKVLKEKKISYAKLAEILTKAGYEISESGIKFWFKDDKNKPEIEKAQAMCELLGISTNDLILQDLFQIVPLDKEAKDGKNNSDTVYVPFY
;
A
#
# COMPACT_ATOMS: atom_id res chain seq x y z
N MET A 1 -6.57 17.80 -1.33
CA MET A 1 -5.65 16.92 -0.58
C MET A 1 -4.31 16.90 -1.31
N GLU A 2 -3.30 17.57 -0.78
CA GLU A 2 -1.93 17.50 -1.31
C GLU A 2 -1.23 16.29 -0.71
N TYR A 3 -0.80 15.37 -1.56
CA TYR A 3 0.02 14.24 -1.18
C TYR A 3 1.27 14.22 -2.04
N LYS A 4 2.37 13.71 -1.46
CA LYS A 4 3.65 13.56 -2.14
C LYS A 4 3.94 12.08 -2.41
N LEU A 5 4.41 11.79 -3.61
CA LEU A 5 4.88 10.45 -3.95
C LEU A 5 6.29 10.25 -3.39
N ASN A 6 6.49 9.19 -2.63
CA ASN A 6 7.80 8.75 -2.13
C ASN A 6 8.59 8.05 -3.26
N LYS A 7 9.16 8.86 -4.15
CA LYS A 7 9.99 8.43 -5.28
C LYS A 7 11.14 7.47 -4.89
N PRO A 8 11.94 7.73 -3.83
CA PRO A 8 13.05 6.83 -3.50
C PRO A 8 12.54 5.46 -3.03
N LEU A 9 11.43 5.41 -2.29
CA LEU A 9 10.83 4.15 -1.84
C LEU A 9 10.29 3.35 -3.03
N LEU A 10 9.54 3.98 -3.94
CA LEU A 10 9.04 3.32 -5.15
C LEU A 10 10.19 2.75 -5.98
N LYS A 11 11.26 3.52 -6.17
CA LYS A 11 12.45 3.10 -6.93
C LYS A 11 13.15 1.90 -6.28
N LYS A 12 13.23 1.88 -4.94
CA LYS A 12 13.78 0.75 -4.18
C LYS A 12 12.95 -0.51 -4.37
N VAL A 13 11.63 -0.42 -4.21
CA VAL A 13 10.74 -1.58 -4.33
C VAL A 13 10.71 -2.14 -5.75
N LEU A 14 10.69 -1.27 -6.77
CA LEU A 14 10.83 -1.67 -8.18
C LEU A 14 12.12 -2.47 -8.40
N LYS A 15 13.24 -2.01 -7.82
CA LYS A 15 14.53 -2.69 -7.92
C LYS A 15 14.54 -4.03 -7.18
N GLU A 16 13.97 -4.11 -5.99
CA GLU A 16 13.86 -5.35 -5.20
C GLU A 16 13.00 -6.40 -5.93
N LYS A 17 11.88 -5.99 -6.52
CA LYS A 17 11.03 -6.88 -7.32
C LYS A 17 11.52 -7.14 -8.73
N LYS A 18 12.64 -6.53 -9.15
CA LYS A 18 13.15 -6.56 -10.54
C LYS A 18 12.09 -6.17 -11.58
N ILE A 19 11.24 -5.20 -11.24
CA ILE A 19 10.18 -4.70 -12.12
C ILE A 19 10.69 -3.42 -12.81
N SER A 20 10.72 -3.46 -14.14
CA SER A 20 11.02 -2.28 -14.97
C SER A 20 9.81 -1.33 -15.03
N TYR A 21 10.04 -0.06 -15.35
CA TYR A 21 8.96 0.92 -15.51
C TYR A 21 7.94 0.50 -16.60
N ALA A 22 8.40 -0.07 -17.72
CA ALA A 22 7.53 -0.68 -18.73
C ALA A 22 6.62 -1.75 -18.13
N LYS A 23 7.20 -2.63 -17.31
CA LYS A 23 6.48 -3.75 -16.71
C LYS A 23 5.44 -3.26 -15.71
N LEU A 24 5.78 -2.25 -14.92
CA LEU A 24 4.83 -1.59 -14.02
C LEU A 24 3.65 -0.98 -14.80
N ALA A 25 3.94 -0.28 -15.91
CA ALA A 25 2.92 0.32 -16.77
C ALA A 25 2.00 -0.75 -17.41
N GLU A 26 2.56 -1.86 -17.88
CA GLU A 26 1.78 -3.00 -18.38
C GLU A 26 0.86 -3.59 -17.31
N ILE A 27 1.36 -3.78 -16.08
CA ILE A 27 0.57 -4.37 -15.00
C ILE A 27 -0.57 -3.41 -14.60
N LEU A 28 -0.30 -2.11 -14.51
CA LEU A 28 -1.33 -1.10 -14.23
C LEU A 28 -2.38 -1.03 -15.34
N THR A 29 -1.95 -1.10 -16.60
CA THR A 29 -2.86 -1.16 -17.76
C THR A 29 -3.73 -2.41 -17.71
N LYS A 30 -3.16 -3.57 -17.35
CA LYS A 30 -3.93 -4.81 -17.15
C LYS A 30 -4.92 -4.75 -15.98
N ALA A 31 -4.62 -3.94 -14.96
CA ALA A 31 -5.51 -3.70 -13.83
C ALA A 31 -6.63 -2.68 -14.16
N GLY A 32 -6.71 -2.17 -15.40
CA GLY A 32 -7.73 -1.22 -15.83
C GLY A 32 -7.29 0.24 -15.76
N TYR A 33 -6.04 0.53 -15.39
CA TYR A 33 -5.49 1.87 -15.35
C TYR A 33 -4.64 2.14 -16.58
N GLU A 34 -5.20 2.83 -17.58
CA GLU A 34 -4.45 3.20 -18.79
C GLU A 34 -3.26 4.10 -18.43
N ILE A 35 -2.06 3.50 -18.45
CA ILE A 35 -0.83 4.22 -18.21
C ILE A 35 0.33 3.67 -19.04
N SER A 36 1.04 4.57 -19.70
CA SER A 36 2.24 4.25 -20.46
C SER A 36 3.50 4.38 -19.61
N GLU A 37 4.59 3.74 -20.03
CA GLU A 37 5.91 3.89 -19.40
C GLU A 37 6.31 5.37 -19.23
N SER A 38 5.99 6.21 -20.23
CA SER A 38 6.22 7.65 -20.19
C SER A 38 5.49 8.32 -19.03
N GLY A 39 4.27 7.87 -18.69
CA GLY A 39 3.50 8.37 -17.55
C GLY A 39 4.18 8.01 -16.21
N ILE A 40 4.70 6.78 -16.10
CA ILE A 40 5.49 6.38 -14.94
C ILE A 40 6.73 7.27 -14.81
N LYS A 41 7.51 7.43 -15.89
CA LYS A 41 8.70 8.30 -15.92
C LYS A 41 8.36 9.76 -15.61
N PHE A 42 7.17 10.22 -16.00
CA PHE A 42 6.70 11.58 -15.75
C PHE A 42 6.55 11.86 -14.25
N TRP A 43 6.11 10.89 -13.45
CA TRP A 43 6.05 11.01 -11.98
C TRP A 43 7.42 11.18 -11.32
N PHE A 44 8.47 10.62 -11.93
CA PHE A 44 9.84 10.80 -11.41
C PHE A 44 10.49 12.10 -11.85
N LYS A 45 9.94 12.80 -12.87
CA LYS A 45 10.53 14.02 -13.43
C LYS A 45 10.41 15.24 -12.51
N ASP A 46 9.27 15.42 -11.85
CA ASP A 46 8.99 16.61 -11.05
C ASP A 46 8.24 16.23 -9.77
N ASP A 47 8.37 17.02 -8.71
CA ASP A 47 7.67 16.78 -7.44
C ASP A 47 6.19 17.11 -7.50
N LYS A 48 5.77 17.93 -8.47
CA LYS A 48 4.36 18.19 -8.76
C LYS A 48 3.69 17.04 -9.52
N ASN A 49 4.48 16.23 -10.22
CA ASN A 49 3.98 15.11 -11.01
C ASN A 49 3.73 13.92 -10.09
N LYS A 50 2.46 13.55 -9.96
CA LYS A 50 2.02 12.47 -9.10
C LYS A 50 1.08 11.53 -9.85
N PRO A 51 1.16 10.21 -9.60
CA PRO A 51 0.09 9.29 -9.97
C PRO A 51 -1.20 9.75 -9.31
N GLU A 52 -2.35 9.55 -9.95
CA GLU A 52 -3.63 9.62 -9.22
C GLU A 52 -3.65 8.65 -8.05
N ILE A 53 -4.44 8.97 -7.02
CA ILE A 53 -4.50 8.17 -5.78
C ILE A 53 -4.88 6.72 -6.11
N GLU A 54 -5.82 6.51 -7.03
CA GLU A 54 -6.26 5.18 -7.45
C GLU A 54 -5.11 4.37 -8.08
N LYS A 55 -4.32 5.00 -8.96
CA LYS A 55 -3.14 4.37 -9.59
C LYS A 55 -2.05 4.06 -8.55
N ALA A 56 -1.87 4.96 -7.59
CA ALA A 56 -0.92 4.80 -6.50
C ALA A 56 -1.34 3.69 -5.52
N GLN A 57 -2.64 3.55 -5.22
CA GLN A 57 -3.18 2.43 -4.43
C GLN A 57 -3.04 1.11 -5.17
N ALA A 58 -3.40 1.05 -6.45
CA ALA A 58 -3.27 -0.15 -7.26
C ALA A 58 -1.81 -0.62 -7.34
N MET A 59 -0.86 0.30 -7.57
CA MET A 59 0.55 -0.09 -7.57
C MET A 59 1.05 -0.52 -6.19
N CYS A 60 0.54 0.08 -5.10
CA CYS A 60 0.83 -0.36 -3.74
C CYS A 60 0.37 -1.79 -3.49
N GLU A 61 -0.86 -2.12 -3.88
CA GLU A 61 -1.43 -3.46 -3.73
C GLU A 61 -0.60 -4.50 -4.52
N LEU A 62 -0.27 -4.20 -5.78
CA LEU A 62 0.55 -5.05 -6.64
C LEU A 62 1.99 -5.22 -6.12
N LEU A 63 2.57 -4.15 -5.58
CA LEU A 63 3.91 -4.17 -5.02
C LEU A 63 3.92 -4.68 -3.57
N GLY A 64 2.75 -4.89 -2.94
CA GLY A 64 2.64 -5.28 -1.54
C GLY A 64 3.22 -4.24 -0.57
N ILE A 65 3.15 -2.95 -0.93
CA ILE A 65 3.63 -1.84 -0.10
C ILE A 65 2.40 -1.12 0.48
N SER A 66 2.50 -0.64 1.71
CA SER A 66 1.49 0.27 2.28
C SER A 66 1.40 1.57 1.50
N THR A 67 0.18 2.01 1.20
CA THR A 67 -0.09 3.31 0.55
C THR A 67 0.45 4.48 1.36
N ASN A 68 0.49 4.37 2.70
CA ASN A 68 1.07 5.40 3.59
C ASN A 68 2.60 5.53 3.48
N ASP A 69 3.31 4.45 3.12
CA ASP A 69 4.78 4.48 2.92
C ASP A 69 5.12 5.13 1.57
N LEU A 70 4.33 4.77 0.57
CA LEU A 70 4.52 5.19 -0.80
C LEU A 70 3.97 6.61 -1.06
N ILE A 71 2.85 6.94 -0.45
CA ILE A 71 2.23 8.26 -0.54
C ILE A 71 2.40 8.93 0.82
N LEU A 72 3.27 9.93 0.87
CA LEU A 72 3.37 10.84 2.00
C LEU A 72 2.11 11.72 2.00
N GLN A 73 1.07 11.19 2.62
CA GLN A 73 -0.13 11.92 3.03
C GLN A 73 0.00 12.27 4.50
N ASP A 74 -0.39 13.48 4.87
CA ASP A 74 -0.52 13.91 6.26
C ASP A 74 -1.76 13.31 6.95
N LEU A 75 -2.43 12.32 6.33
CA LEU A 75 -3.87 12.08 6.56
C LEU A 75 -4.27 10.79 7.24
N PHE A 76 -3.39 9.83 7.55
CA PHE A 76 -3.87 8.59 8.17
C PHE A 76 -2.94 8.01 9.24
N GLN A 77 -3.19 8.42 10.49
CA GLN A 77 -3.09 7.52 11.63
C GLN A 77 -4.22 6.49 11.54
N ILE A 78 -4.08 5.47 10.69
CA ILE A 78 -4.84 4.23 10.90
C ILE A 78 -3.90 3.23 11.53
N VAL A 79 -4.11 3.04 12.83
CA VAL A 79 -3.65 1.91 13.62
C VAL A 79 -3.81 0.61 12.82
N PRO A 80 -2.80 -0.27 12.81
CA PRO A 80 -2.97 -1.60 12.27
C PRO A 80 -4.01 -2.33 13.13
N LEU A 81 -5.22 -2.55 12.60
CA LEU A 81 -6.06 -3.60 13.15
C LEU A 81 -5.47 -4.92 12.65
N ASP A 82 -4.60 -5.45 13.49
CA ASP A 82 -4.01 -6.76 13.38
C ASP A 82 -5.08 -7.80 13.00
N LYS A 83 -4.67 -8.72 12.12
CA LYS A 83 -5.48 -9.87 11.76
C LYS A 83 -5.62 -10.75 13.00
N GLU A 84 -6.73 -10.64 13.72
CA GLU A 84 -7.17 -11.70 14.63
C GLU A 84 -7.66 -12.91 13.81
N ALA A 85 -6.71 -13.69 13.33
CA ALA A 85 -6.93 -15.05 12.85
C ALA A 85 -5.79 -15.95 13.32
N LYS A 86 -5.80 -16.29 14.62
CA LYS A 86 -5.29 -17.54 15.21
C LYS A 86 -6.11 -17.81 16.48
N ASP A 87 -7.00 -18.80 16.44
CA ASP A 87 -6.72 -20.20 16.80
C ASP A 87 -7.16 -20.45 18.24
N GLY A 88 -8.22 -21.24 18.38
CA GLY A 88 -8.83 -21.49 19.66
C GLY A 88 -7.95 -22.38 20.52
N LYS A 89 -7.69 -21.95 21.76
CA LYS A 89 -7.71 -22.84 22.92
C LYS A 89 -7.78 -22.03 24.22
N ASN A 90 -8.62 -22.56 25.11
CA ASN A 90 -8.47 -22.73 26.56
C ASN A 90 -8.33 -21.54 27.55
N ASN A 91 -9.27 -21.58 28.50
CA ASN A 91 -9.20 -21.23 29.94
C ASN A 91 -9.92 -19.95 30.37
N SER A 92 -11.18 -20.12 30.80
CA SER A 92 -11.85 -19.26 31.78
C SER A 92 -12.72 -20.17 32.65
N ASP A 93 -12.11 -20.75 33.67
CA ASP A 93 -12.19 -20.26 35.04
C ASP A 93 -13.65 -20.22 35.53
N THR A 94 -14.06 -21.36 36.08
CA THR A 94 -15.35 -21.53 36.75
C THR A 94 -15.35 -20.71 38.04
N VAL A 95 -15.83 -19.47 37.97
CA VAL A 95 -16.07 -18.67 39.19
C VAL A 95 -17.36 -19.17 39.85
N TYR A 96 -17.17 -19.87 40.97
CA TYR A 96 -18.19 -20.29 41.93
C TYR A 96 -18.83 -19.07 42.60
N VAL A 97 -20.16 -18.98 42.59
CA VAL A 97 -20.92 -18.04 43.41
C VAL A 97 -21.92 -18.80 44.28
N PRO A 98 -21.78 -18.80 45.62
CA PRO A 98 -22.78 -19.37 46.52
C PRO A 98 -23.82 -18.30 46.82
N PHE A 99 -25.09 -18.61 46.61
CA PHE A 99 -26.18 -17.83 47.20
C PHE A 99 -26.81 -18.62 48.34
N TYR A 100 -26.83 -17.94 49.49
CA TYR A 100 -27.29 -18.33 50.82
C TYR A 100 -28.81 -18.42 50.89
#